data_AF-A0A315AN91-F1
#
_entry.id   AF-A0A315AN91-F1
#
_cell.length_a   1.000
_cell.length_b   1.000
_cell.length_c   1.000
_cell.angle_alpha   90.00
_cell.angle_beta   90.00
_cell.angle_gamma   90.00
#
_symmetry.space_group_name_H-M   'P 1'
#
loop_
_entity.id
_entity.type
_entity.pdbx_description
1 polymer ?
#
loop_
_entity_poly.entity_id
_entity_poly.type
_entity_poly.pdbx_seq_one_letter_code
_entity_poly.pdbx_strand_id
1 'polypeptide(L)'
;MLDMGFEPQIRKIVNEVPARRQTLMYTATWPKEVRKIAADLLVNPVQVNIGNVDELVANKSITQYIEVLAPMEKHRRLEQILRSQEPGSK
;
A
#
# COMPACT_ATOMS: atom_id res chain seq x y z
N MET A 1 9.40 -0.11 5.56
CA MET A 1 10.28 -0.45 6.71
C MET A 1 11.33 -1.49 6.31
N LEU A 2 10.92 -2.65 5.80
CA LEU A 2 11.85 -3.70 5.39
C LEU A 2 12.63 -3.33 4.13
N ASP A 3 11.95 -2.76 3.13
CA ASP A 3 12.59 -2.24 1.90
C ASP A 3 13.52 -1.05 2.17
N MET A 4 13.38 -0.40 3.33
CA MET A 4 14.26 0.69 3.77
C MET A 4 15.47 0.19 4.55
N GLY A 5 15.63 -1.13 4.70
CA GLY A 5 16.77 -1.75 5.39
C GLY A 5 16.68 -1.75 6.92
N PHE A 6 15.50 -1.54 7.52
CA PHE A 6 15.35 -1.51 8.98
C PHE A 6 15.34 -2.90 9.66
N GLU A 7 15.53 -3.98 8.91
CA GLU A 7 15.52 -5.35 9.44
C GLU A 7 16.48 -5.53 10.64
N PRO A 8 17.75 -5.09 10.60
CA PRO A 8 18.67 -5.26 11.72
C PRO A 8 18.18 -4.56 13.00
N GLN A 9 17.58 -3.38 12.87
CA GLN A 9 17.05 -2.60 13.98
C GLN A 9 15.80 -3.26 14.58
N ILE A 10 14.91 -3.79 13.74
CA ILE A 10 13.73 -4.55 14.19
C ILE A 10 14.17 -5.77 14.99
N ARG A 11 15.15 -6.55 14.49
CA ARG A 11 15.67 -7.72 15.21
C ARG A 11 16.26 -7.34 16.55
N LYS A 12 17.03 -6.25 16.61
CA LYS A 12 17.59 -5.74 17.87
C LYS A 12 16.49 -5.41 18.88
N ILE A 13 15.46 -4.68 18.48
CA ILE A 13 14.34 -4.32 19.36
C ILE A 13 13.61 -5.58 19.84
N VAL A 14 13.29 -6.50 18.93
CA VAL A 14 12.54 -7.72 19.24
C VAL A 14 13.28 -8.64 20.22
N ASN A 15 14.62 -8.65 20.18
CA ASN A 15 15.44 -9.41 21.13
C ASN A 15 15.40 -8.86 22.56
N GLU A 16 15.09 -7.57 22.73
CA GLU A 16 14.93 -6.94 24.04
C GLU A 16 13.50 -7.11 24.61
N VAL A 17 12.57 -7.66 23.82
CA VAL A 17 11.17 -7.89 24.22
C VAL A 17 11.02 -9.32 24.79
N PRO A 18 10.15 -9.54 25.81
CA PRO A 18 9.90 -10.87 26.35
C PRO A 18 9.61 -11.93 25.28
N ALA A 19 10.15 -13.14 25.49
CA ALA A 19 10.02 -14.24 24.55
C ALA A 19 8.56 -14.69 24.36
N ARG A 20 7.76 -14.68 25.44
CA ARG A 20 6.33 -14.95 25.38
C ARG A 20 5.56 -13.66 25.13
N ARG A 21 5.12 -13.48 23.89
CA ARG A 21 4.39 -12.29 23.43
C ARG A 21 3.41 -12.66 22.31
N GLN A 22 2.40 -11.82 22.12
CA GLN A 22 1.59 -11.82 20.91
C GLN A 22 2.18 -10.80 19.93
N THR A 23 2.49 -11.24 18.71
CA THR A 23 3.03 -10.37 17.67
C THR A 23 2.00 -10.25 16.55
N LEU A 24 1.69 -9.01 16.14
CA LEU A 24 0.88 -8.73 14.97
C LEU A 24 1.76 -8.07 13.91
N MET A 25 1.68 -8.55 12.68
CA MET A 25 2.43 -8.02 11.55
C MET A 25 1.45 -7.58 10.47
N TYR A 26 1.59 -6.33 10.04
CA TYR A 26 0.78 -5.74 8.98
C TYR A 26 1.68 -5.40 7.80
N THR A 27 1.26 -5.80 6.60
CA THR A 27 1.97 -5.50 5.36
C THR A 27 0.99 -5.41 4.20
N ALA A 28 1.29 -4.52 3.25
CA ALA A 28 0.52 -4.38 2.02
C ALA A 28 1.00 -5.34 0.92
N THR A 29 2.23 -5.86 1.04
CA THR A 29 2.85 -6.75 0.04
C THR A 29 3.36 -8.03 0.71
N TRP A 30 3.47 -9.11 -0.08
CA TRP A 30 3.90 -10.43 0.42
C TRP A 30 5.07 -11.09 -0.36
N PRO A 31 6.17 -10.36 -0.64
CA PRO A 31 7.35 -10.93 -1.30
C PRO A 31 8.08 -11.94 -0.39
N LYS A 32 9.08 -12.64 -0.94
CA LYS A 32 9.79 -13.72 -0.23
C LYS A 32 10.52 -13.21 1.03
N GLU A 33 11.05 -11.99 0.97
CA GLU A 33 11.81 -11.34 2.02
C GLU A 33 10.92 -11.05 3.24
N VAL A 34 9.71 -10.51 2.99
CA VAL A 34 8.71 -10.25 4.03
C VAL A 34 8.25 -11.56 4.68
N ARG A 35 8.05 -12.62 3.88
CA ARG A 35 7.70 -13.96 4.39
C ARG A 35 8.77 -14.53 5.32
N LYS A 36 10.05 -14.37 4.98
CA LYS A 36 11.16 -14.82 5.83
C LYS A 36 11.15 -14.13 7.19
N ILE A 37 10.90 -12.83 7.21
CA ILE A 37 10.86 -12.05 8.45
C ILE A 37 9.62 -12.40 9.28
N ALA A 38 8.47 -12.62 8.63
CA ALA A 38 7.27 -13.08 9.31
C ALA A 38 7.50 -14.44 10.01
N ALA A 39 8.21 -15.37 9.36
CA ALA A 39 8.55 -16.66 9.95
C ALA A 39 9.44 -16.56 11.20
N ASP A 40 10.31 -15.55 11.25
CA ASP A 40 11.20 -15.34 12.40
C ASP A 40 10.52 -14.59 13.56
N LEU A 41 9.58 -13.69 13.27
CA LEU A 41 8.97 -12.79 14.26
C LEU A 41 7.65 -13.32 14.86
N LEU A 42 6.97 -14.21 14.14
CA LEU A 42 5.66 -14.73 14.50
C LEU A 42 5.74 -16.20 14.91
N VAL A 43 4.85 -16.62 15.81
CA VAL A 43 4.72 -18.02 16.23
C VAL A 43 3.32 -18.50 15.86
N ASN A 44 3.24 -19.51 14.97
CA ASN A 44 1.98 -20.08 14.45
C ASN A 44 0.94 -19.00 14.03
N PRO A 45 1.28 -18.08 13.12
CA PRO A 45 0.39 -16.98 12.75
C PRO A 45 -0.81 -17.45 11.92
N VAL A 46 -1.94 -16.78 12.11
CA VAL A 46 -3.07 -16.82 11.17
C VAL A 46 -2.90 -15.67 10.17
N GLN A 47 -2.86 -15.99 8.89
CA GLN A 47 -2.79 -14.98 7.83
C GLN A 47 -4.20 -14.58 7.40
N VAL A 48 -4.51 -13.28 7.49
CA VAL A 48 -5.77 -12.70 7.01
C VAL A 48 -5.44 -11.75 5.87
N ASN A 49 -6.01 -12.03 4.69
CA ASN A 49 -5.80 -11.24 3.48
C ASN A 49 -7.12 -10.58 3.08
N ILE A 50 -7.07 -9.28 2.76
CA ILE A 50 -8.22 -8.53 2.25
C ILE A 50 -7.91 -8.12 0.81
N GLY A 51 -8.72 -8.61 -0.15
CA GLY A 51 -8.48 -8.38 -1.58
C GLY A 51 -7.46 -9.35 -2.18
N ASN A 52 -6.92 -9.00 -3.36
CA ASN A 52 -5.87 -9.78 -4.02
C ASN A 52 -4.50 -9.24 -3.59
N VAL A 53 -3.69 -10.06 -2.93
CA VAL A 53 -2.38 -9.67 -2.36
C VAL A 53 -1.26 -9.79 -3.40
N ASP A 54 -1.46 -10.59 -4.44
CA ASP A 54 -0.43 -10.90 -5.44
C ASP A 54 -0.33 -9.84 -6.54
N GLU A 55 -1.36 -9.02 -6.72
CA GLU A 55 -1.40 -7.95 -7.73
C GLU A 55 -1.87 -6.63 -7.11
N LEU A 56 -1.04 -5.59 -7.25
CA LEU A 56 -1.46 -4.20 -6.99
C LEU A 56 -2.44 -3.78 -8.09
N VAL A 57 -3.71 -4.13 -7.92
CA VAL A 57 -4.76 -3.76 -8.88
C VAL A 57 -5.37 -2.42 -8.47
N ALA A 58 -5.48 -1.49 -9.42
CA ALA A 58 -6.25 -0.27 -9.21
C ALA A 58 -7.69 -0.63 -8.82
N ASN A 59 -8.30 0.17 -7.92
CA ASN A 59 -9.64 -0.11 -7.46
C ASN A 59 -10.62 -0.14 -8.65
N LYS A 60 -11.23 -1.31 -8.89
CA LYS A 60 -12.18 -1.52 -10.00
C LYS A 60 -13.46 -0.68 -9.88
N SER A 61 -13.75 -0.17 -8.69
CA SER A 61 -14.90 0.70 -8.43
C SER A 61 -14.64 2.16 -8.85
N ILE A 62 -13.38 2.52 -9.17
CA ILE A 62 -13.01 3.86 -9.60
C ILE A 62 -12.90 3.86 -11.13
N THR A 63 -13.79 4.59 -11.80
CA THR A 63 -13.68 4.87 -13.23
C THR A 63 -12.53 5.85 -13.46
N GLN A 64 -11.57 5.47 -14.30
CA GLN A 64 -10.39 6.28 -14.63
C GLN A 64 -10.47 6.76 -16.07
N TYR A 65 -10.27 8.07 -16.28
CA TYR A 65 -10.18 8.68 -17.60
C TYR A 65 -8.75 9.18 -17.81
N ILE A 66 -8.16 8.86 -18.97
CA ILE A 66 -6.78 9.24 -19.32
C ILE A 66 -6.83 10.13 -20.56
N GLU A 67 -6.22 11.31 -20.47
CA GLU A 67 -6.08 12.25 -21.56
C GLU A 67 -4.61 12.60 -21.78
N VAL A 68 -4.13 12.39 -23.01
CA VAL A 68 -2.75 12.71 -23.40
C VAL A 68 -2.73 14.11 -24.01
N LEU A 69 -2.01 15.02 -23.38
CA LEU A 69 -2.00 16.46 -23.70
C LEU A 69 -0.57 17.02 -23.68
N ALA A 70 -0.31 18.08 -24.43
CA ALA A 70 0.95 18.80 -24.29
C ALA A 70 1.02 19.50 -22.92
N PRO A 71 2.21 19.69 -22.31
CA PRO A 71 2.33 20.30 -20.98
C PRO A 71 1.64 21.67 -20.85
N MET A 72 1.68 22.47 -21.91
CA MET A 72 1.08 23.81 -21.95
C MET A 72 -0.45 23.79 -21.99
N GLU A 73 -1.06 22.66 -22.35
CA GLU A 73 -2.52 22.53 -22.48
C GLU A 73 -3.20 22.07 -21.19
N LYS A 74 -2.43 21.56 -20.22
CA LYS A 74 -2.96 21.01 -18.95
C LYS A 74 -3.79 22.02 -18.18
N HIS A 75 -3.35 23.29 -18.13
CA HIS A 75 -4.06 24.33 -17.38
C HIS A 75 -5.42 24.63 -18.00
N ARG A 76 -5.46 24.86 -19.32
CA ARG A 76 -6.71 25.07 -20.06
C ARG A 76 -7.66 23.88 -19.93
N ARG A 77 -7.14 22.65 -20.01
CA ARG A 77 -7.99 21.45 -19.85
C ARG A 77 -8.58 21.34 -18.45
N LEU A 78 -7.79 21.61 -17.42
CA LEU A 78 -8.27 21.61 -16.04
C LEU A 78 -9.43 22.60 -15.85
N GLU A 79 -9.32 23.82 -16.38
CA GLU A 79 -10.41 24.79 -16.33
C GLU A 79 -11.68 24.28 -16.99
N GLN A 80 -11.57 23.63 -18.15
CA GLN A 80 -12.72 23.03 -18.83
C GLN A 80 -13.37 21.93 -17.99
N ILE A 81 -12.57 21.08 -17.33
CA ILE A 81 -13.08 20.03 -16.44
C ILE A 81 -13.82 20.68 -15.26
N LEU A 82 -13.21 21.63 -14.57
CA LEU A 82 -13.82 22.29 -13.41
C LEU A 82 -15.14 22.99 -13.78
N ARG A 83 -15.18 23.70 -14.92
CA ARG A 83 -16.41 24.34 -15.41
C ARG A 83 -17.51 23.33 -15.76
N SER A 84 -17.13 22.15 -16.27
CA SER A 84 -18.09 21.08 -16.57
C SER A 84 -18.69 20.43 -15.32
N GLN A 85 -18.12 20.69 -14.13
CA GLN A 85 -18.49 20.11 -12.84
C GLN A 85 -19.09 21.15 -11.87
N GLU A 86 -19.39 22.38 -12.31
CA GLU A 86 -19.99 23.39 -11.43
C GLU A 86 -21.31 22.91 -10.81
N PRO A 87 -21.56 23.17 -9.51
CA PRO A 87 -22.70 22.64 -8.78
C PRO A 87 -23.99 23.28 -9.30
N GLY A 88 -24.74 22.50 -10.08
CA GLY A 88 -25.97 22.94 -10.75
C GLY A 88 -26.43 22.04 -11.89
N SER A 89 -25.62 21.07 -12.34
CA SER A 89 -26.03 20.08 -13.33
C SER A 89 -26.32 18.72 -12.67
N LYS A 90 -27.59 18.58 -12.26
CA LYS A 90 -28.31 17.40 -11.73
C LYS A 90 -27.97 16.93 -10.32
#